data_AF-A0A8S1SFL3-F1
#
_entry.id   AF-A0A8S1SFL3-F1
#
_cell.length_a   1.000
_cell.length_b   1.000
_cell.length_c   1.000
_cell.angle_alpha   90.00
_cell.angle_beta   90.00
_cell.angle_gamma   90.00
#
_symmetry.space_group_name_H-M   'P 1'
#
loop_
_entity.id
_entity.type
_entity.pdbx_description
1 polymer ?
#
loop_
_entity_poly.entity_id
_entity_poly.type
_entity_poly.pdbx_seq_one_letter_code
_entity_poly.pdbx_strand_id
1 'polypeptide(L)'
;MQQESIYNLIPKEYVPPPKEPMYRSAYPSNLVPTGSTFNNHTTSRPKINNINGEFELVKGPHSHKGQSNSLGRPKGSYKPDTTMFRLKNTGTMGSNQLPEIQTYKYPPSVKPQVPKKDEKPIHGKICTTLAPVSFKLTRLLSYLFELRTETQEKAIIINPQI
;
A
#
# COMPACT_ATOMS: atom_id res chain seq x y z
N MET A 1 35.30 -1.41 -52.11
CA MET A 1 35.01 -1.62 -53.53
C MET A 1 33.51 -1.73 -53.70
N GLN A 2 32.83 -0.64 -54.05
CA GLN A 2 31.43 -0.72 -54.45
C GLN A 2 31.43 -1.19 -55.90
N GLN A 3 30.86 -2.37 -56.16
CA GLN A 3 30.72 -2.87 -57.53
C GLN A 3 29.66 -2.02 -58.23
N GLU A 4 30.13 -1.21 -59.17
CA GLU A 4 29.29 -0.37 -60.01
C GLU A 4 28.40 -1.29 -60.85
N SER A 5 27.09 -1.20 -60.65
CA SER A 5 26.11 -1.97 -61.42
C SER A 5 25.11 -1.01 -62.05
N ILE A 6 24.72 -1.30 -63.29
CA ILE A 6 23.78 -0.49 -64.06
C ILE A 6 22.41 -0.37 -63.36
N TYR A 7 22.06 -1.35 -62.51
CA TYR A 7 20.83 -1.36 -61.73
C TYR A 7 20.82 -0.38 -60.56
N ASN A 8 21.97 0.18 -60.18
CA ASN A 8 22.08 1.20 -59.11
C ASN A 8 21.91 2.64 -59.64
N LEU A 9 21.80 2.85 -60.95
CA LEU A 9 21.60 4.17 -61.57
C LEU A 9 20.23 4.77 -61.26
N ILE A 10 19.20 3.93 -61.12
CA ILE A 10 17.84 4.38 -60.80
C ILE A 10 17.65 4.23 -59.29
N PRO A 11 17.44 5.34 -58.55
CA PRO A 11 17.14 5.24 -57.13
C PRO A 11 15.85 4.44 -56.95
N LYS A 12 15.85 3.53 -55.98
CA LYS A 12 14.64 2.78 -55.62
C LYS A 12 13.58 3.77 -55.16
N GLU A 13 12.35 3.56 -55.59
CA GLU A 13 11.22 4.38 -55.14
C GLU A 13 11.12 4.30 -53.61
N TYR A 14 11.27 5.44 -52.95
CA TYR A 14 11.13 5.54 -51.51
C TYR A 14 9.66 5.50 -51.16
N VAL A 15 9.21 4.42 -50.52
CA VAL A 15 7.88 4.35 -49.93
C VAL A 15 7.98 4.94 -48.53
N PRO A 16 7.39 6.13 -48.26
CA PRO A 16 7.40 6.66 -46.91
C PRO A 16 6.64 5.71 -45.98
N PRO A 17 7.16 5.42 -44.79
CA PRO A 17 6.45 4.60 -43.83
C PRO A 17 5.10 5.28 -43.48
N PRO A 18 4.02 4.50 -43.32
CA PRO A 18 2.73 5.06 -42.94
C PRO A 18 2.84 5.75 -41.58
N LYS A 19 2.23 6.94 -41.48
CA LYS A 19 2.20 7.71 -40.24
C LYS A 19 1.47 6.93 -39.15
N GLU A 20 2.05 6.88 -37.96
CA GLU A 20 1.39 6.28 -36.80
C GLU A 20 0.04 6.98 -36.50
N PRO A 21 -0.96 6.23 -36.03
CA PRO A 21 -2.24 6.83 -35.66
C PRO A 21 -2.06 7.85 -34.53
N MET A 22 -2.82 8.93 -34.59
CA MET A 22 -2.84 9.93 -33.53
C MET A 22 -3.28 9.29 -32.21
N TYR A 23 -2.54 9.54 -31.13
CA TYR A 23 -2.94 9.13 -29.79
C TYR A 23 -4.33 9.69 -29.45
N ARG A 24 -5.22 8.82 -28.97
CA ARG A 24 -6.53 9.20 -28.43
C ARG A 24 -6.59 8.81 -26.97
N SER A 25 -6.99 9.76 -26.12
CA SER A 25 -7.24 9.48 -24.71
C SER A 25 -8.33 8.41 -24.58
N ALA A 26 -8.20 7.55 -23.56
CA ALA A 26 -9.24 6.58 -23.22
C ALA A 26 -10.54 7.23 -22.69
N TYR A 27 -10.52 8.53 -22.40
CA TYR A 27 -11.65 9.28 -21.87
C TYR A 27 -12.42 10.00 -22.99
N PRO A 28 -13.77 9.97 -22.96
CA PRO A 28 -14.60 10.67 -23.95
C PRO A 28 -14.54 12.18 -23.77
N SER A 29 -14.65 12.94 -24.87
CA SER A 29 -14.61 14.41 -24.85
C SER A 29 -15.84 15.04 -24.20
N ASN A 30 -17.00 14.37 -24.26
CA ASN A 30 -18.28 14.88 -23.78
C ASN A 30 -18.55 14.47 -22.33
N LEU A 31 -17.50 14.35 -21.52
CA LEU A 31 -17.61 13.96 -20.12
C LEU A 31 -18.08 15.16 -19.30
N VAL A 32 -19.23 15.01 -18.65
CA VAL A 32 -19.81 16.04 -17.77
C VAL A 32 -18.95 16.25 -16.51
N PRO A 33 -18.99 17.44 -15.89
CA PRO A 33 -18.09 17.80 -14.79
C PRO A 33 -18.20 16.84 -13.60
N THR A 34 -17.04 16.43 -13.06
CA THR A 34 -16.96 15.49 -11.94
C THR A 34 -16.91 16.23 -10.60
N GLY A 35 -17.83 15.93 -9.68
CA GLY A 35 -17.85 16.39 -8.30
C GLY A 35 -16.98 15.57 -7.35
N SER A 36 -15.78 15.17 -7.80
CA SER A 36 -14.86 14.25 -7.10
C SER A 36 -14.46 14.75 -5.70
N THR A 37 -14.57 16.05 -5.44
CA THR A 37 -14.12 16.68 -4.19
C THR A 37 -14.97 16.32 -2.96
N PHE A 38 -16.23 15.90 -3.14
CA PHE A 38 -17.18 15.72 -2.03
C PHE A 38 -17.42 14.26 -1.59
N ASN A 39 -16.72 13.26 -2.15
CA ASN A 39 -17.06 11.86 -1.90
C ASN A 39 -15.89 11.02 -1.36
N ASN A 40 -15.55 11.27 -0.10
CA ASN A 40 -14.70 10.39 0.70
C ASN A 40 -15.41 10.04 2.02
N HIS A 41 -16.27 9.03 2.02
CA HIS A 41 -16.71 8.43 3.29
C HIS A 41 -16.17 7.00 3.52
N THR A 42 -15.77 6.24 2.49
CA THR A 42 -15.41 4.82 2.69
C THR A 42 -14.47 4.20 1.65
N THR A 43 -13.91 4.95 0.71
CA THR A 43 -13.02 4.39 -0.32
C THR A 43 -11.72 5.17 -0.44
N SER A 44 -10.64 4.46 -0.74
CA SER A 44 -9.28 5.00 -0.88
C SER A 44 -9.02 5.64 -2.25
N ARG A 45 -9.95 5.53 -3.20
CA ARG A 45 -9.86 6.15 -4.53
C ARG A 45 -10.99 7.16 -4.68
N PRO A 46 -10.72 8.39 -5.16
CA PRO A 46 -11.78 9.35 -5.47
C PRO A 46 -12.76 8.69 -6.46
N LYS A 47 -14.01 8.50 -6.03
CA LYS A 47 -15.06 8.00 -6.92
C LYS A 47 -15.24 9.04 -8.03
N ILE A 48 -15.42 8.60 -9.27
CA ILE A 48 -15.92 9.48 -10.35
C ILE A 48 -17.37 9.82 -9.99
N ASN A 49 -17.52 10.87 -9.20
CA ASN A 49 -18.80 11.40 -8.78
C ASN A 49 -19.24 12.43 -9.80
N ASN A 50 -19.47 11.97 -11.01
CA ASN A 50 -20.19 12.75 -11.97
C ASN A 50 -21.58 13.05 -11.40
N ILE A 51 -22.01 14.32 -11.42
CA ILE A 51 -23.31 14.79 -10.92
C ILE A 51 -24.48 14.00 -11.54
N ASN A 52 -24.30 13.48 -12.76
CA ASN A 52 -25.28 12.65 -13.46
C ASN A 52 -24.84 11.18 -13.66
N GLY A 53 -23.71 10.77 -13.07
CA GLY A 53 -23.33 9.34 -12.99
C GLY A 53 -22.83 8.66 -14.27
N GLU A 54 -22.40 9.38 -15.30
CA GLU A 54 -21.99 8.78 -16.58
C GLU A 54 -20.51 9.05 -16.94
N PHE A 55 -19.65 8.08 -16.62
CA PHE A 55 -18.65 7.41 -17.48
C PHE A 55 -17.64 6.69 -16.57
N GLU A 56 -17.50 5.38 -16.74
CA GLU A 56 -16.66 4.54 -15.88
C GLU A 56 -15.64 3.76 -16.73
N LEU A 57 -14.35 4.10 -16.58
CA LEU A 57 -13.25 3.31 -17.11
C LEU A 57 -12.75 2.38 -15.99
N VAL A 58 -13.38 1.21 -15.84
CA VAL A 58 -13.10 0.28 -14.73
C VAL A 58 -11.68 -0.29 -14.87
N LYS A 59 -10.82 -0.02 -13.89
CA LYS A 59 -9.50 -0.67 -13.74
C LYS A 59 -9.40 -1.30 -12.35
N GLY A 60 -10.13 -2.39 -12.13
CA GLY A 60 -10.19 -3.13 -10.87
C GLY A 60 -11.47 -3.97 -10.72
N PRO A 61 -11.61 -4.75 -9.63
CA PRO A 61 -12.75 -5.64 -9.42
C PRO A 61 -14.02 -4.95 -8.86
N HIS A 62 -13.97 -3.64 -8.55
CA HIS A 62 -15.07 -2.91 -7.94
C HIS A 62 -15.66 -1.89 -8.91
N SER A 63 -16.99 -1.82 -9.01
CA SER A 63 -17.66 -0.71 -9.69
C SER A 63 -17.70 0.53 -8.79
N HIS A 64 -17.41 1.67 -9.37
CA HIS A 64 -17.34 2.98 -8.76
C HIS A 64 -18.57 3.86 -9.08
N LYS A 65 -19.60 3.31 -9.75
CA LYS A 65 -20.83 4.04 -10.06
C LYS A 65 -21.70 4.22 -8.81
N GLY A 66 -22.15 5.46 -8.56
CA GLY A 66 -23.10 5.74 -7.49
C GLY A 66 -23.77 7.09 -7.64
N GLN A 67 -25.00 7.07 -8.15
CA GLN A 67 -25.76 8.25 -8.56
C GLN A 67 -26.13 9.21 -7.42
N SER A 68 -26.16 8.73 -6.17
CA SER A 68 -26.69 9.48 -5.02
C SER A 68 -25.74 9.52 -3.82
N ASN A 69 -24.45 9.28 -4.05
CA ASN A 69 -23.47 9.18 -2.96
C ASN A 69 -23.05 10.54 -2.37
N SER A 70 -23.10 11.64 -3.13
CA SER A 70 -22.71 12.97 -2.65
C SER A 70 -23.90 13.80 -2.18
N LEU A 71 -24.88 14.01 -3.05
CA LEU A 71 -25.99 14.96 -2.82
C LEU A 71 -27.33 14.27 -2.51
N GLY A 72 -27.29 12.97 -2.22
CA GLY A 72 -28.50 12.18 -1.99
C GLY A 72 -29.28 11.89 -3.28
N ARG A 73 -30.50 11.37 -3.13
CA ARG A 73 -31.38 11.02 -4.25
C ARG A 73 -32.07 12.28 -4.81
N PRO A 74 -32.38 12.34 -6.11
CA PRO A 74 -33.06 13.48 -6.70
C PRO A 74 -34.44 13.74 -6.05
N LYS A 75 -34.85 15.02 -6.05
CA LYS A 75 -36.12 15.47 -5.49
C LYS A 75 -37.27 14.69 -6.13
N GLY A 76 -38.16 14.13 -5.30
CA GLY A 76 -39.29 13.32 -5.76
C GLY A 76 -39.01 11.82 -5.91
N SER A 77 -37.77 11.36 -5.68
CA SER A 77 -37.46 9.92 -5.59
C SER A 77 -37.91 9.30 -4.25
N TYR A 78 -38.00 10.09 -3.17
CA TYR A 78 -38.51 9.67 -1.85
C TYR A 78 -40.02 9.88 -1.72
N LYS A 79 -40.80 9.53 -2.74
CA LYS A 79 -42.26 9.52 -2.58
C LYS A 79 -42.64 8.31 -1.72
N PRO A 80 -43.50 8.46 -0.69
CA PRO A 80 -44.04 7.32 0.01
C PRO A 80 -44.90 6.52 -0.96
N ASP A 81 -44.38 5.36 -1.39
CA ASP A 81 -45.13 4.42 -2.20
C ASP A 81 -46.02 3.59 -1.28
N THR A 82 -47.32 3.57 -1.56
CA THR A 82 -48.31 2.79 -0.82
C THR A 82 -48.06 1.28 -0.86
N THR A 83 -47.23 0.81 -1.79
CA THR A 83 -46.85 -0.60 -1.93
C THR A 83 -45.56 -0.96 -1.20
N MET A 84 -44.74 0.02 -0.81
CA MET A 84 -43.46 -0.19 -0.12
C MET A 84 -43.59 -0.13 1.41
N PHE A 85 -44.50 -0.92 1.97
CA PHE A 85 -44.56 -1.13 3.41
C PHE A 85 -43.63 -2.27 3.83
N ARG A 86 -43.03 -2.15 5.03
CA ARG A 86 -42.16 -3.19 5.57
C ARG A 86 -43.02 -4.39 5.98
N LEU A 87 -42.80 -5.54 5.35
CA LEU A 87 -43.46 -6.79 5.71
C LEU A 87 -42.91 -7.35 7.03
N LYS A 88 -43.69 -8.19 7.70
CA LYS A 88 -43.19 -8.97 8.85
C LYS A 88 -41.97 -9.77 8.41
N ASN A 89 -40.95 -9.88 9.28
CA ASN A 89 -39.72 -10.62 8.98
C ASN A 89 -38.93 -10.09 7.75
N THR A 90 -39.03 -8.78 7.46
CA THR A 90 -38.19 -8.13 6.44
C THR A 90 -37.33 -7.02 7.04
N GLY A 91 -36.15 -6.78 6.44
CA GLY A 91 -35.12 -5.83 6.90
C GLY A 91 -33.79 -6.50 7.24
N THR A 92 -32.83 -5.73 7.75
CA THR A 92 -31.45 -6.17 8.05
C THR A 92 -31.36 -7.38 8.99
N MET A 93 -32.45 -7.66 9.73
CA MET A 93 -32.60 -8.80 10.64
C MET A 93 -33.90 -9.54 10.30
N GLY A 94 -34.02 -10.05 9.07
CA GLY A 94 -35.25 -10.67 8.55
C GLY A 94 -35.84 -11.81 9.40
N SER A 95 -35.06 -12.47 10.27
CA SER A 95 -35.56 -13.50 11.17
C SER A 95 -35.86 -13.03 12.60
N ASN A 96 -35.62 -11.75 12.95
CA ASN A 96 -35.61 -11.23 14.34
C ASN A 96 -34.74 -12.04 15.32
N GLN A 97 -33.94 -12.99 14.85
CA GLN A 97 -33.00 -13.77 15.64
C GLN A 97 -31.62 -13.17 15.43
N LEU A 98 -30.95 -12.84 16.53
CA LEU A 98 -29.55 -12.45 16.43
C LEU A 98 -28.74 -13.63 15.88
N PRO A 99 -27.78 -13.40 14.97
CA PRO A 99 -26.87 -14.46 14.57
C PRO A 99 -26.16 -14.99 15.82
N GLU A 100 -25.88 -16.28 15.83
CA GLU A 100 -25.07 -16.89 16.89
C GLU A 100 -23.75 -16.11 17.04
N ILE A 101 -23.37 -15.85 18.28
CA ILE A 101 -22.19 -15.05 18.61
C ILE A 101 -20.96 -15.80 18.10
N GLN A 102 -20.46 -15.40 16.93
CA GLN A 102 -19.21 -15.95 16.42
C GLN A 102 -18.04 -15.26 17.13
N THR A 103 -17.26 -16.05 17.86
CA THR A 103 -16.01 -15.56 18.46
C THR A 103 -15.04 -15.20 17.33
N TYR A 104 -14.59 -13.95 17.29
CA TYR A 104 -13.67 -13.48 16.27
C TYR A 104 -12.37 -14.29 16.29
N LYS A 105 -12.03 -14.93 15.17
CA LYS A 105 -10.77 -15.64 14.98
C LYS A 105 -9.82 -14.77 14.16
N TYR A 106 -8.65 -14.48 14.71
CA TYR A 106 -7.60 -13.80 13.97
C TYR A 106 -7.15 -14.66 12.79
N PRO A 107 -6.87 -14.06 11.63
CA PRO A 107 -6.31 -14.79 10.50
C PRO A 107 -4.95 -15.40 10.91
N PRO A 108 -4.57 -16.55 10.32
CA PRO A 108 -3.28 -17.16 10.61
C PRO A 108 -2.15 -16.18 10.26
N SER A 109 -1.19 -16.03 11.17
CA SER A 109 -0.01 -15.20 10.95
C SER A 109 0.76 -15.71 9.74
N VAL A 110 0.90 -14.88 8.71
CA VAL A 110 1.69 -15.18 7.50
C VAL A 110 3.19 -15.27 7.81
N LYS A 111 3.63 -14.70 8.94
CA LYS A 111 5.03 -14.74 9.35
C LYS A 111 5.38 -16.13 9.91
N PRO A 112 6.53 -16.72 9.51
CA PRO A 112 6.99 -17.97 10.10
C PRO A 112 7.21 -17.79 11.61
N GLN A 113 6.91 -18.83 12.37
CA GLN A 113 7.11 -18.81 13.82
C GLN A 113 8.59 -18.59 14.15
N VAL A 114 8.86 -17.71 15.10
CA VAL A 114 10.22 -17.44 15.56
C VAL A 114 10.74 -18.69 16.27
N PRO A 115 11.96 -19.17 15.96
CA PRO A 115 12.54 -20.33 16.62
C PRO A 115 12.60 -20.15 18.14
N LYS A 116 12.31 -21.23 18.87
CA LYS A 116 12.41 -21.22 20.32
C LYS A 116 13.87 -21.26 20.76
N LYS A 117 14.16 -20.77 21.97
CA LYS A 117 15.53 -20.64 22.49
C LYS A 117 16.28 -21.98 22.57
N ASP A 118 15.56 -23.07 22.78
CA ASP A 118 16.14 -24.41 22.97
C ASP A 118 16.34 -25.17 21.65
N GLU A 119 15.93 -24.59 20.52
CA GLU A 119 16.12 -25.19 19.20
C GLU A 119 17.51 -24.86 18.63
N LYS A 120 18.04 -25.76 17.78
CA LYS A 120 19.37 -25.61 17.20
C LYS A 120 19.47 -24.26 16.47
N PRO A 121 20.53 -23.47 16.71
CA PRO A 121 20.67 -22.16 16.09
C PRO A 121 20.77 -22.29 14.57
N ILE A 122 19.88 -21.60 13.87
CA ILE A 122 19.85 -21.56 12.40
C ILE A 122 20.89 -20.53 11.95
N HIS A 123 21.94 -20.98 11.25
CA HIS A 123 23.00 -20.10 10.75
C HIS A 123 22.43 -18.96 9.90
N GLY A 124 22.88 -17.72 10.15
CA GLY A 124 22.47 -16.53 9.38
C GLY A 124 21.29 -15.73 9.95
N LYS A 125 20.70 -16.12 11.09
CA LYS A 125 19.74 -15.28 11.81
C LYS A 125 20.45 -14.52 12.93
N ILE A 126 20.41 -13.18 12.88
CA ILE A 126 20.88 -12.33 13.98
C ILE A 126 19.99 -12.59 15.18
N CYS A 127 20.51 -13.31 16.17
CA CYS A 127 19.85 -13.47 17.45
C CYS A 127 19.95 -12.13 18.19
N THR A 128 18.85 -11.38 18.24
CA THR A 128 18.77 -10.06 18.90
C THR A 128 19.12 -10.10 20.40
N THR A 129 19.23 -11.28 21.01
CA THR A 129 19.66 -11.42 22.40
C THR A 129 21.17 -11.36 22.61
N LEU A 130 22.00 -11.50 21.56
CA LEU A 130 23.47 -11.43 21.70
C LEU A 130 24.03 -10.00 21.61
N ALA A 131 23.33 -9.09 20.93
CA ALA A 131 23.72 -7.68 20.84
C ALA A 131 23.84 -6.99 22.22
N PRO A 132 22.91 -7.14 23.19
CA PRO A 132 23.05 -6.48 24.49
C PRO A 132 24.14 -7.09 25.38
N VAL A 133 24.53 -8.36 25.17
CA VAL A 133 25.58 -9.02 25.96
C VAL A 133 26.96 -8.56 25.51
N SER A 134 27.19 -8.47 24.19
CA SER A 134 28.43 -7.93 23.63
C SER A 134 28.69 -6.49 24.07
N PHE A 135 27.65 -5.64 24.11
CA PHE A 135 27.76 -4.23 24.52
C PHE A 135 28.05 -4.04 26.02
N LYS A 136 27.58 -4.95 26.87
CA LYS A 136 27.87 -4.90 28.31
C LYS A 136 29.31 -5.33 28.63
N LEU A 137 29.82 -6.33 27.93
CA LEU A 137 31.18 -6.82 28.12
C LEU A 137 32.23 -5.81 27.67
N THR A 138 32.02 -5.14 26.53
CA THR A 138 32.92 -4.07 26.07
C THR A 138 32.91 -2.87 27.01
N ARG A 139 31.74 -2.50 27.55
CA ARG A 139 31.63 -1.40 28.53
C ARG A 139 32.25 -1.71 29.89
N LEU A 140 32.18 -2.96 30.36
CA LEU A 140 32.85 -3.37 31.59
C LEU A 140 34.37 -3.38 31.43
N LEU A 141 34.86 -3.89 30.29
CA LEU A 141 36.30 -3.90 29.99
C LEU A 141 36.87 -2.48 29.85
N SER A 142 36.14 -1.55 29.24
CA SER A 142 36.58 -0.15 29.16
C SER A 142 36.65 0.50 30.54
N TYR A 143 35.66 0.26 31.40
CA TYR A 143 35.63 0.81 32.76
C TYR A 143 36.77 0.26 33.63
N LEU A 144 37.12 -1.03 33.48
CA LEU A 144 38.24 -1.63 34.18
C LEU A 144 39.61 -1.10 33.68
N PHE A 145 39.72 -0.75 32.40
CA PHE A 145 40.92 -0.15 31.84
C PHE A 145 41.14 1.27 32.37
N GLU A 146 40.06 2.05 32.47
CA GLU A 146 40.09 3.44 32.95
C GLU A 146 40.38 3.53 34.46
N LEU A 147 39.86 2.60 35.27
CA LEU A 147 40.23 2.48 36.68
C LEU A 147 41.71 2.11 36.89
N ARG A 148 42.31 1.36 35.95
CA ARG A 148 43.74 1.00 36.01
C ARG A 148 44.64 2.19 35.67
N THR A 149 44.23 3.08 34.78
CA THR A 149 45.01 4.29 34.45
C THR A 149 44.97 5.30 35.59
N GLU A 150 43.80 5.52 36.21
CA GLU A 150 43.68 6.45 37.35
C GLU A 150 44.50 6.02 38.59
N THR A 151 44.61 4.71 38.83
CA THR A 151 45.41 4.20 39.96
C THR A 151 46.92 4.35 39.74
N GLN A 152 47.40 4.24 38.49
CA GLN A 152 48.81 4.49 38.17
C GLN A 152 49.16 5.98 38.27
N GLU A 153 48.28 6.88 37.80
CA GLU A 153 48.51 8.33 37.90
C GLU A 153 48.52 8.83 39.35
N LYS A 154 47.63 8.32 40.21
CA LYS A 154 47.65 8.66 41.64
C LYS A 154 48.85 8.06 42.38
N ALA A 155 49.37 6.90 41.96
CA ALA A 155 50.57 6.31 42.55
C ALA A 155 51.84 7.10 42.21
N ILE A 156 51.90 7.72 41.02
CA ILE A 156 53.04 8.56 40.60
C ILE A 156 53.10 9.89 41.38
N ILE A 157 51.96 10.42 41.80
CA ILE A 157 51.89 11.71 42.52
C ILE A 157 52.25 11.58 44.02
N ILE A 158 52.13 10.38 44.62
CA ILE A 158 52.34 10.17 46.06
C ILE A 158 53.78 9.75 46.43
N ASN A 159 54.64 9.42 45.44
CA ASN A 159 56.06 9.17 45.68
C ASN A 159 56.97 10.12 44.87
N PRO A 160 57.12 11.38 45.29
CA PRO A 160 58.32 12.14 44.98
C PRO A 160 59.39 11.77 46.02
N GLN A 161 60.54 11.24 45.58
CA GLN A 161 61.77 10.96 46.36
C GLN A 161 61.83 9.59 47.06
N ILE A 162 62.27 8.55 46.34
CA ILE A 162 63.66 8.00 46.41
C ILE A 162 64.09 7.67 44.98
#